data_AF-A0A9E4CLT1-F1
#
_entry.id   AF-A0A9E4CLT1-F1
#
_cell.length_a   1.000
_cell.length_b   1.000
_cell.length_c   1.000
_cell.angle_alpha   90.00
_cell.angle_beta   90.00
_cell.angle_gamma   90.00
#
_symmetry.space_group_name_H-M   'P 1'
#
loop_
_entity.id
_entity.type
_entity.pdbx_description
1 polymer ?
#
loop_
_entity_poly.entity_id
_entity_poly.type
_entity_poly.pdbx_seq_one_letter_code
_entity_poly.pdbx_strand_id
1 'polypeptide(L)' 'MSKSDTRERILDAAEQLIAENGIGSTSLRHIIAAAEVNLAAVHYHFGSKQALVEEVYARHI' A
#
# COMPACT_ATOMS: atom_id res chain seq x y z
N MET A 1 8.84 0.39 15.97
CA MET A 1 8.44 0.65 14.57
C MET A 1 8.43 2.14 14.31
N SER A 2 9.32 2.60 13.44
CA SER A 2 9.36 3.97 12.94
C SER A 2 8.19 4.21 11.96
N LYS A 3 7.70 5.44 11.80
CA LYS A 3 6.70 5.77 10.77
C LYS A 3 7.16 5.38 9.35
N SER A 4 8.46 5.41 9.10
CA SER A 4 9.06 5.00 7.83
C SER A 4 8.83 3.52 7.55
N ASP A 5 8.98 2.68 8.58
CA ASP A 5 8.84 1.23 8.53
C ASP A 5 7.41 0.80 8.18
N THR A 6 6.41 1.52 8.69
CA THR A 6 4.99 1.25 8.35
C THR A 6 4.66 1.67 6.92
N ARG A 7 5.18 2.83 6.47
CA ARG A 7 4.97 3.30 5.09
C ARG A 7 5.55 2.32 4.07
N GLU A 8 6.77 1.84 4.30
CA GLU A 8 7.43 0.89 3.39
C GLU A 8 6.68 -0.44 3.33
N ARG A 9 6.32 -1.04 4.48
CA ARG A 9 5.52 -2.28 4.49
C ARG A 9 4.21 -2.18 3.71
N ILE A 10 3.54 -1.03 3.76
CA ILE A 10 2.30 -0.82 2.99
C ILE A 10 2.60 -0.76 1.50
N LEU A 11 3.66 -0.07 1.08
CA LEU A 11 4.03 0.03 -0.32
C LEU A 11 4.50 -1.32 -0.87
N ASP A 12 5.30 -2.08 -0.14
CA ASP A 12 5.80 -3.38 -0.56
C ASP A 12 4.64 -4.37 -0.74
N ALA A 13 3.69 -4.40 0.21
CA ALA A 13 2.48 -5.21 0.10
C ALA A 13 1.59 -4.78 -1.07
N ALA A 14 1.45 -3.48 -1.31
CA ALA A 14 0.66 -2.96 -2.42
C ALA A 14 1.30 -3.31 -3.77
N GLU A 15 2.61 -3.13 -3.91
CA GLU A 15 3.40 -3.48 -5.09
C GLU A 15 3.26 -4.96 -5.43
N GLN A 16 3.48 -5.84 -4.45
CA GLN A 16 3.36 -7.28 -4.63
C GLN A 16 1.95 -7.68 -5.09
N LEU A 17 0.91 -7.19 -4.40
CA LEU A 17 -0.47 -7.56 -4.74
C LEU A 17 -0.90 -7.02 -6.12
N ILE A 18 -0.45 -5.82 -6.49
CA ILE A 18 -0.71 -5.23 -7.81
C ILE A 18 0.00 -6.04 -8.90
N ALA A 19 1.24 -6.46 -8.67
CA ALA A 19 1.99 -7.29 -9.60
C ALA A 19 1.35 -8.67 -9.81
N GLU A 20 0.84 -9.28 -8.74
CA GLU A 20 0.21 -10.61 -8.78
C GLU A 20 -1.20 -10.59 -9.38
N ASN A 21 -2.04 -9.60 -9.02
CA ASN A 21 -3.49 -9.64 -9.28
C ASN A 21 -4.00 -8.49 -10.17
N GLY A 22 -3.14 -7.51 -10.48
CA GLY A 22 -3.52 -6.25 -11.10
C GLY A 22 -4.20 -5.26 -10.15
N ILE A 23 -4.26 -3.99 -10.56
CA ILE A 23 -4.83 -2.88 -9.75
C ILE A 23 -6.32 -3.09 -9.45
N GLY A 24 -7.08 -3.58 -10.43
CA GLY A 24 -8.54 -3.76 -10.33
C GLY A 24 -8.94 -4.76 -9.26
N SER A 25 -8.15 -5.82 -9.09
CA SER A 25 -8.38 -6.90 -8.12
C SER A 25 -7.75 -6.60 -6.75
N THR A 26 -6.83 -5.65 -6.67
CA THR A 26 -6.15 -5.30 -5.42
C THR A 26 -7.00 -4.33 -4.61
N SER A 27 -7.54 -4.78 -3.48
CA SER A 27 -8.32 -3.92 -2.58
C SER A 27 -7.45 -3.35 -1.44
N LEU A 28 -7.85 -2.20 -0.91
CA LEU A 28 -7.20 -1.63 0.28
C LEU A 28 -7.21 -2.60 1.46
N ARG A 29 -8.24 -3.47 1.54
CA ARG A 29 -8.38 -4.49 2.58
C ARG A 29 -7.33 -5.60 2.47
N HIS A 30 -7.00 -6.03 1.25
CA HIS A 30 -5.93 -7.00 1.03
C HIS A 30 -4.57 -6.41 1.36
N ILE A 31 -4.33 -5.16 0.97
CA ILE A 31 -3.08 -4.45 1.26
C ILE A 31 -2.85 -4.34 2.77
N ILE A 32 -3.84 -3.89 3.54
CA ILE A 32 -3.67 -3.75 5.01
C ILE A 32 -3.46 -5.08 5.71
N ALA A 33 -4.08 -6.16 5.20
CA ALA A 33 -3.90 -7.50 5.74
C ALA A 33 -2.47 -8.00 5.46
N ALA A 34 -1.98 -7.85 4.23
CA ALA A 34 -0.64 -8.27 3.83
C ALA A 34 0.48 -7.45 4.50
N ALA A 35 0.26 -6.15 4.68
CA ALA A 35 1.19 -5.28 5.40
C ALA A 35 1.09 -5.39 6.93
N GLU A 36 0.14 -6.18 7.45
CA GLU A 36 -0.22 -6.29 8.88
C GLU A 36 -0.38 -4.92 9.57
N VAL A 37 -1.14 -4.04 8.93
CA VAL A 37 -1.49 -2.71 9.44
C VAL A 37 -3.00 -2.53 9.52
N ASN A 38 -3.43 -1.40 10.06
CA ASN A 38 -4.83 -1.00 10.04
C ASN A 38 -5.10 0.05 8.96
N LEU A 39 -6.39 0.28 8.68
CA LEU A 39 -6.84 1.29 7.71
C LEU A 39 -6.39 2.71 8.08
N ALA A 40 -6.34 3.04 9.37
CA ALA A 40 -5.91 4.35 9.83
C ALA A 40 -4.45 4.64 9.46
N ALA A 41 -3.57 3.64 9.51
CA ALA A 41 -2.18 3.77 9.07
C ALA A 41 -2.10 4.09 7.57
N VAL A 42 -2.91 3.43 6.74
CA VAL A 42 -2.94 3.72 5.29
C VAL A 42 -3.45 5.12 5.02
N HIS A 43 -4.54 5.55 5.66
CA HIS A 43 -5.03 6.93 5.52
C HIS A 43 -4.03 7.95 6.05
N TYR A 44 -3.31 7.66 7.14
CA TYR A 44 -2.30 8.55 7.69
C TYR A 44 -1.11 8.73 6.74
N HIS A 45 -0.65 7.67 6.09
CA HIS A 45 0.53 7.69 5.23
C HIS A 45 0.25 8.10 3.78
N PHE A 46 -0.92 7.75 3.25
CA PHE A 46 -1.23 7.89 1.82
C PHE A 46 -2.53 8.65 1.55
N GLY A 47 -3.40 8.83 2.56
CA GLY A 47 -4.70 9.50 2.40
C GLY A 47 -5.75 8.65 1.69
N SER A 48 -5.43 8.00 0.57
CA SER A 48 -6.37 7.19 -0.21
C SER A 48 -5.73 5.99 -0.90
N LYS A 49 -6.56 5.03 -1.36
CA LYS A 49 -6.10 3.92 -2.21
C LYS A 49 -5.40 4.44 -3.48
N GLN A 50 -5.95 5.48 -4.09
CA GLN A 50 -5.45 5.98 -5.36
C GLN A 50 -4.07 6.63 -5.20
N ALA A 51 -3.90 7.45 -4.16
CA ALA A 51 -2.61 8.04 -3.80
C ALA A 51 -1.56 6.97 -3.42
N LEU A 52 -1.97 5.90 -2.72
CA LEU A 52 -1.08 4.76 -2.47
C LEU A 52 -0.62 4.10 -3.77
N VAL A 53 -1.53 3.88 -4.72
CA VAL A 53 -1.21 3.28 -6.02
C VAL A 53 -0.28 4.19 -6.84
N GLU A 54 -0.52 5.50 -6.83
CA GLU A 54 0.36 6.50 -7.48
C GLU A 54 1.78 6.46 -6.90
N GLU A 55 1.91 6.36 -5.57
CA GLU A 55 3.21 6.22 -4.90
C GLU A 55 3.94 4.91 -5.24
N VAL A 56 3.21 3.79 -5.38
CA VAL A 56 3.78 2.53 -5.88
C VAL A 56 4.34 2.72 -7.28
N TYR A 57 3.60 3.38 -8.18
CA TYR A 57 4.11 3.66 -9.53
C TYR A 57 5.31 4.59 -9.52
N ALA A 58 5.28 5.64 -8.69
CA ALA A 58 6.37 6.60 -8.57
C ALA A 58 7.70 5.97 -8.11
N ARG A 59 7.68 4.81 -7.43
CA ARG A 59 8.90 4.08 -7.05
C ARG A 59 9.69 3.50 -8.23
N HIS A 60 9.05 3.31 -9.38
CA HIS A 60 9.65 2.65 -10.54
C HIS A 60 9.90 3.59 -11.73
N ILE A 61 9.75 4.90 -11.54
CA ILE A 61 10.00 5.94 -12.55
C ILE A 61 11.35 6.60 -12.31
#